data_AF-A0A8T2ZA24-F1
#
_entry.id   AF-A0A8T2ZA24-F1
#
_cell.length_a   1.000
_cell.length_b   1.000
_cell.length_c   1.000
_cell.angle_alpha   90.00
_cell.angle_beta   90.00
_cell.angle_gamma   90.00
#
_symmetry.space_group_name_H-M   'P 1'
#
loop_
_entity.id
_entity.type
_entity.pdbx_description
1 polymer ?
#
loop_
_entity_poly.entity_id
_entity_poly.type
_entity_poly.pdbx_seq_one_letter_code
_entity_poly.pdbx_strand_id
1 'polypeptide(L)'
;MAVVASAPGKVLMTGGYLILERPNAGVVLSTNARFYAIVKPLYEEMKPDSWAWAWTDVRLTSPQLSRESMYKLSLKNLMLQCVSSSESRNPFVEQAVPYAIAAAHALFDKDKKDALHKLLLQGLDITILGCNDFYSYRNQIEARGLPLTPESLAALPPFTSITFNAEEENGQNCKPEVAKTGLGSSAAMTAAVVAALLHYLGVVDLSPLSKNEGSADLDVVHIIAQTAHCIAQGKIGSGFDVSSAVYGSHRYVRFSPDVLSSAQDALNGTPLQEVMAAILKGKWDHERTKFSLPPSMNLLLGEPGTGGSSTPSMVGAVKRWQKSDPAKAQETWRKLSEANSKLEIQFNILSKLAEENWNAYKCVLDICSKQKSEKVFVGLVSVISKKRALLKP
;
A
#
# COMPACT_ATOMS: atom_id res chain seq x y z
N MET A 1 -26.70 -2.23 -1.88
CA MET A 1 -25.66 -3.11 -2.50
C MET A 1 -24.34 -2.83 -1.80
N ALA A 2 -23.54 -3.86 -1.50
CA ALA A 2 -22.23 -3.70 -0.88
C ALA A 2 -21.13 -3.80 -1.94
N VAL A 3 -20.08 -3.00 -1.79
CA VAL A 3 -18.87 -3.03 -2.62
C VAL A 3 -17.72 -3.52 -1.77
N VAL A 4 -16.94 -4.45 -2.31
CA VAL A 4 -15.72 -4.95 -1.68
C VAL A 4 -14.55 -4.65 -2.60
N ALA A 5 -13.56 -3.93 -2.09
CA ALA A 5 -12.28 -3.76 -2.76
C ALA A 5 -11.16 -4.30 -1.87
N SER A 6 -10.05 -4.66 -2.51
CA SER A 6 -8.87 -5.11 -1.78
C SER A 6 -7.59 -4.60 -2.42
N ALA A 7 -6.56 -4.41 -1.61
CA ALA A 7 -5.24 -3.94 -2.03
C ALA A 7 -4.14 -4.81 -1.39
N PRO A 8 -3.10 -5.21 -2.14
CA PRO A 8 -2.02 -6.00 -1.61
C PRO A 8 -1.10 -5.19 -0.69
N GLY A 9 -0.39 -5.90 0.18
CA GLY A 9 0.80 -5.39 0.85
C GLY A 9 1.98 -5.25 -0.12
N LYS A 10 3.09 -4.72 0.37
CA LYS A 10 4.27 -4.44 -0.44
C LYS A 10 5.59 -4.81 0.22
N VAL A 11 6.62 -4.93 -0.59
CA VAL A 11 8.03 -5.05 -0.18
C VAL A 11 8.88 -4.21 -1.11
N LEU A 12 9.73 -3.35 -0.55
CA LEU A 12 10.72 -2.60 -1.31
C LEU A 12 11.98 -3.44 -1.45
N MET A 13 12.25 -3.94 -2.66
CA MET A 13 13.40 -4.80 -2.93
C MET A 13 14.67 -3.98 -3.20
N THR A 14 14.54 -2.86 -3.93
CA THR A 14 15.64 -1.92 -4.21
C THR A 14 15.19 -0.47 -4.04
N GLY A 15 16.13 0.46 -3.92
CA GLY A 15 15.82 1.89 -3.78
C GLY A 15 15.60 2.38 -2.35
N GLY A 16 15.96 1.58 -1.34
CA GLY A 16 15.92 2.00 0.06
C GLY A 16 16.61 3.37 0.27
N TYR A 17 15.88 4.33 0.84
CA TYR A 17 16.23 5.76 0.95
C TYR A 17 16.38 6.51 -0.37
N LEU A 18 17.04 5.93 -1.39
CA LEU A 18 17.24 6.56 -2.71
C LEU A 18 15.92 6.97 -3.36
N ILE A 19 14.88 6.14 -3.27
CA ILE A 19 13.56 6.36 -3.86
C ILE A 19 12.83 7.60 -3.31
N LEU A 20 13.35 8.20 -2.23
CA LEU A 20 12.88 9.48 -1.71
C LEU A 20 13.31 10.66 -2.60
N GLU A 21 14.14 10.48 -3.61
CA GLU A 21 14.65 11.56 -4.46
C GLU A 21 14.63 11.14 -5.93
N ARG A 22 14.10 12.00 -6.79
CA ARG A 22 14.20 11.81 -8.25
C ARG A 22 15.68 11.98 -8.68
N PRO A 23 16.14 11.26 -9.73
CA PRO A 23 15.41 10.29 -10.57
C PRO A 23 15.55 8.84 -10.08
N ASN A 24 15.89 8.61 -8.81
CA ASN A 24 16.18 7.25 -8.35
C ASN A 24 14.93 6.37 -8.34
N ALA A 25 15.06 5.17 -8.90
CA ALA A 25 14.00 4.17 -8.91
C ALA A 25 14.14 3.18 -7.74
N GLY A 26 13.04 2.52 -7.41
CA GLY A 26 13.05 1.30 -6.62
C GLY A 26 12.14 0.24 -7.23
N VAL A 27 12.54 -1.01 -7.07
CA VAL A 27 11.72 -2.16 -7.44
C VAL A 27 10.86 -2.54 -6.24
N VAL A 28 9.55 -2.54 -6.44
CA VAL A 28 8.56 -2.85 -5.42
C VAL A 28 7.80 -4.09 -5.84
N LEU A 29 7.68 -5.05 -4.92
CA LEU A 29 6.89 -6.26 -5.11
C LEU A 29 5.64 -6.19 -4.24
N SER A 30 4.49 -6.42 -4.85
CA SER A 30 3.25 -6.65 -4.11
C SER A 30 3.25 -8.05 -3.49
N THR A 31 2.64 -8.19 -2.32
CA THR A 31 2.50 -9.46 -1.61
C THR A 31 1.13 -10.10 -1.87
N ASN A 32 1.02 -11.38 -1.56
CA ASN A 32 -0.27 -12.08 -1.51
C ASN A 32 -1.16 -11.64 -0.32
N ALA A 33 -0.59 -11.09 0.75
CA ALA A 33 -1.35 -10.48 1.84
C ALA A 33 -2.18 -9.28 1.34
N ARG A 34 -3.46 -9.19 1.71
CA ARG A 34 -4.38 -8.14 1.26
C ARG A 34 -5.11 -7.45 2.42
N PHE A 35 -5.32 -6.14 2.25
CA PHE A 35 -6.35 -5.42 2.99
C PHE A 35 -7.63 -5.41 2.18
N TYR A 36 -8.76 -5.47 2.86
CA TYR A 36 -10.11 -5.42 2.31
C TYR A 36 -10.85 -4.24 2.93
N ALA A 37 -11.64 -3.57 2.11
CA ALA A 37 -12.60 -2.58 2.54
C ALA A 37 -13.97 -2.95 1.97
N ILE A 38 -14.98 -2.92 2.83
CA ILE A 38 -16.37 -3.17 2.48
C ILE A 38 -17.12 -1.86 2.70
N VAL A 39 -17.78 -1.36 1.66
CA VAL A 39 -18.62 -0.16 1.72
C VAL A 39 -20.05 -0.54 1.37
N LYS A 40 -20.99 -0.17 2.22
CA LYS A 40 -22.43 -0.40 2.03
C LYS A 40 -23.24 0.75 2.63
N PRO A 41 -24.53 0.92 2.30
CA PRO A 41 -25.35 1.93 2.95
C PRO A 41 -25.48 1.63 4.45
N LEU A 42 -25.49 2.68 5.27
CA LEU A 42 -25.71 2.56 6.71
C LEU A 42 -27.20 2.37 7.04
N TYR A 43 -28.07 2.98 6.24
CA TYR A 43 -29.52 2.95 6.35
C TYR A 43 -30.13 2.36 5.06
N GLU A 44 -31.03 1.38 5.21
CA GLU A 44 -31.70 0.74 4.07
C GLU A 44 -32.76 1.65 3.43
N GLU A 45 -33.42 2.47 4.23
CA GLU A 45 -34.44 3.43 3.79
C GLU A 45 -34.00 4.86 4.15
N MET A 46 -34.25 5.81 3.24
CA MET A 46 -34.08 7.23 3.54
C MET A 46 -35.19 7.67 4.49
N LYS A 47 -34.85 8.32 5.60
CA LYS A 47 -35.88 8.84 6.50
C LYS A 47 -36.61 10.00 5.81
N PRO A 48 -37.93 10.18 6.08
CA PRO A 48 -38.70 11.27 5.51
C PRO A 48 -38.13 12.66 5.77
N ASP A 49 -37.29 12.84 6.81
CA ASP A 49 -36.65 14.12 7.17
C ASP A 49 -35.19 14.25 6.68
N SER A 50 -34.66 13.24 5.96
CA SER A 50 -33.25 13.18 5.54
C SER A 50 -32.86 14.24 4.51
N TRP A 51 -33.81 14.76 3.74
CA TRP A 51 -33.61 15.82 2.74
C TRP A 51 -33.16 17.16 3.35
N ALA A 52 -33.37 17.37 4.66
CA ALA A 52 -32.94 18.56 5.39
C ALA A 52 -31.55 18.41 6.04
N TRP A 53 -30.93 17.22 5.99
CA TRP A 53 -29.66 17.02 6.66
C TRP A 53 -28.50 17.61 5.84
N ALA A 54 -27.87 18.64 6.40
CA ALA A 54 -26.58 19.13 5.94
C ALA A 54 -25.43 18.12 6.20
N TRP A 55 -25.74 16.96 6.82
CA TRP A 55 -24.78 15.98 7.32
C TRP A 55 -25.21 14.56 6.96
N THR A 56 -24.23 13.68 6.79
CA THR A 56 -24.44 12.23 6.67
C THR A 56 -23.62 11.47 7.71
N ASP A 57 -24.12 10.30 8.09
CA ASP A 57 -23.47 9.41 9.04
C ASP A 57 -22.47 8.49 8.33
N VAL A 58 -21.29 8.37 8.92
CA VAL A 58 -20.26 7.42 8.47
C VAL A 58 -19.87 6.54 9.65
N ARG A 59 -20.06 5.23 9.51
CA ARG A 59 -19.59 4.23 10.46
C ARG A 59 -18.31 3.59 9.92
N LEU A 60 -17.29 3.49 10.77
CA LEU A 60 -16.07 2.73 10.49
C LEU A 60 -15.95 1.59 11.50
N THR A 61 -15.90 0.37 11.01
CA THR A 61 -15.72 -0.84 11.82
C THR A 61 -14.39 -1.49 11.51
N SER A 62 -13.61 -1.79 12.56
CA SER A 62 -12.34 -2.53 12.51
C SER A 62 -12.43 -3.75 13.44
N PRO A 63 -13.02 -4.88 13.00
CA PRO A 63 -13.30 -6.03 13.85
C PRO A 63 -12.05 -6.59 14.53
N GLN A 64 -10.92 -6.65 13.82
CA GLN A 64 -9.64 -7.14 14.34
C GLN A 64 -9.08 -6.31 15.50
N LEU A 65 -9.47 -5.04 15.61
CA LEU A 65 -9.11 -4.16 16.72
C LEU A 65 -10.23 -4.02 17.75
N SER A 66 -11.37 -4.67 17.55
CA SER A 66 -12.61 -4.44 18.33
C SER A 66 -12.96 -2.95 18.44
N ARG A 67 -12.78 -2.20 17.34
CA ARG A 67 -13.02 -0.75 17.28
C ARG A 67 -14.15 -0.42 16.32
N GLU A 68 -15.01 0.48 16.76
CA GLU A 68 -16.01 1.14 15.95
C GLU A 68 -15.91 2.66 16.18
N SER A 69 -16.02 3.42 15.10
CA SER A 69 -16.07 4.87 15.14
C SER A 69 -17.24 5.40 14.32
N MET A 70 -17.95 6.35 14.88
CA MET A 70 -19.02 7.09 14.22
C MET A 70 -18.53 8.50 13.89
N TYR A 71 -18.83 8.93 12.67
CA TYR A 71 -18.51 10.25 12.17
C TYR A 71 -19.74 10.93 11.56
N LYS A 72 -19.76 12.26 11.63
CA LYS A 72 -20.66 13.13 10.88
C LYS A 72 -19.89 13.79 9.76
N LEU A 73 -20.28 13.56 8.51
CA LEU A 73 -19.72 14.20 7.33
C LEU A 73 -20.65 15.33 6.87
N SER A 74 -20.16 16.55 6.80
CA SER A 74 -20.91 17.67 6.23
C SER A 74 -20.95 17.56 4.70
N LEU A 75 -22.14 17.59 4.12
CA LEU A 75 -22.33 17.51 2.67
C LEU A 75 -21.99 18.83 1.96
N LYS A 76 -21.88 19.94 2.70
CA LYS A 76 -21.55 21.26 2.14
C LYS A 76 -20.05 21.46 1.95
N ASN A 77 -19.27 21.19 2.99
CA ASN A 77 -17.83 21.46 3.02
C ASN A 77 -16.97 20.19 3.14
N LEU A 78 -17.59 19.01 3.14
CA LEU A 78 -16.92 17.71 3.23
C LEU A 78 -16.03 17.54 4.47
N MET A 79 -16.36 18.27 5.54
CA MET A 79 -15.69 18.08 6.82
C MET A 79 -16.22 16.83 7.53
N LEU A 80 -15.32 15.92 7.88
CA LEU A 80 -15.62 14.73 8.66
C LEU A 80 -15.28 14.97 10.14
N GLN A 81 -16.28 14.82 11.01
CA GLN A 81 -16.14 15.01 12.46
C GLN A 81 -16.36 13.69 13.19
N CYS A 82 -15.39 13.26 13.99
CA CYS A 82 -15.52 12.07 14.84
C CYS A 82 -16.43 12.38 16.03
N VAL A 83 -17.47 11.56 16.22
CA VAL A 83 -18.38 11.62 17.36
C VAL A 83 -17.92 10.67 18.48
N SER A 84 -17.18 9.63 18.13
CA SER A 84 -16.62 8.64 19.06
C SER A 84 -15.36 9.14 19.79
N SER A 85 -14.92 8.39 20.81
CA SER A 85 -13.68 8.68 21.57
C SER A 85 -12.44 8.73 20.67
N SER A 86 -11.44 9.52 21.07
CA SER A 86 -10.22 9.77 20.29
C SER A 86 -9.37 8.53 20.01
N GLU A 87 -9.51 7.47 20.83
CA GLU A 87 -8.77 6.22 20.71
C GLU A 87 -9.24 5.32 19.56
N SER A 88 -10.45 5.56 19.06
CA SER A 88 -11.04 4.79 17.95
C SER A 88 -10.68 5.36 16.57
N ARG A 89 -10.14 6.58 16.51
CA ARG A 89 -9.89 7.31 15.26
C ARG A 89 -8.92 6.59 14.32
N ASN A 90 -9.22 6.65 13.02
CA ASN A 90 -8.33 6.18 11.97
C ASN A 90 -8.02 7.35 11.02
N PRO A 91 -6.83 7.99 11.15
CA PRO A 91 -6.53 9.20 10.39
C PRO A 91 -6.49 8.96 8.88
N PHE A 92 -6.18 7.74 8.43
CA PHE A 92 -6.16 7.41 7.01
C PHE A 92 -7.57 7.35 6.42
N VAL A 93 -8.53 6.73 7.12
CA VAL A 93 -9.94 6.70 6.69
C VAL A 93 -10.56 8.09 6.79
N GLU A 94 -10.20 8.86 7.81
CA GLU A 94 -10.65 10.24 7.98
C GLU A 94 -10.27 11.15 6.81
N GLN A 95 -9.16 10.87 6.13
CA GLN A 95 -8.80 11.55 4.89
C GLN A 95 -9.39 10.85 3.66
N ALA A 96 -9.43 9.52 3.62
CA ALA A 96 -9.94 8.78 2.46
C ALA A 96 -11.39 9.12 2.12
N VAL A 97 -12.27 9.21 3.12
CA VAL A 97 -13.71 9.48 2.93
C VAL A 97 -13.97 10.85 2.26
N PRO A 98 -13.55 11.99 2.84
CA PRO A 98 -13.85 13.29 2.27
C PRO A 98 -13.16 13.51 0.91
N TYR A 99 -11.93 13.02 0.72
CA TYR A 99 -11.23 13.14 -0.56
C TYR A 99 -11.88 12.28 -1.67
N ALA A 100 -12.38 11.09 -1.37
CA ALA A 100 -13.11 10.27 -2.34
C ALA A 100 -14.43 10.94 -2.77
N ILE A 101 -15.17 11.52 -1.82
CA ILE A 101 -16.42 12.24 -2.11
C ILE A 101 -16.15 13.55 -2.86
N ALA A 102 -15.09 14.27 -2.50
CA ALA A 102 -14.66 15.46 -3.25
C ALA A 102 -14.31 15.12 -4.70
N ALA A 103 -13.64 13.99 -4.93
CA ALA A 103 -13.34 13.51 -6.27
C ALA A 103 -14.62 13.16 -7.06
N ALA A 104 -15.60 12.52 -6.42
CA ALA A 104 -16.90 12.27 -7.03
C ALA A 104 -17.58 13.58 -7.47
N HIS A 105 -17.60 14.61 -6.62
CA HIS A 105 -18.11 15.93 -6.99
C HIS A 105 -17.32 16.62 -8.11
N ALA A 106 -16.00 16.42 -8.17
CA ALA A 106 -15.16 17.01 -9.20
C ALA A 106 -15.36 16.35 -10.59
N LEU A 107 -15.63 15.04 -10.61
CA LEU A 107 -15.72 14.24 -11.85
C LEU A 107 -17.15 14.09 -12.37
N PHE A 108 -18.17 14.29 -11.54
CA PHE A 108 -19.57 14.13 -11.94
C PHE A 108 -20.19 15.37 -12.56
N ASP A 109 -21.05 15.13 -13.55
CA ASP A 109 -22.02 16.09 -14.07
C ASP A 109 -23.16 16.36 -13.05
N LYS A 110 -24.13 17.19 -13.43
CA LYS A 110 -25.22 17.60 -12.54
C LYS A 110 -26.11 16.43 -12.13
N ASP A 111 -26.48 15.56 -13.06
CA ASP A 111 -27.40 14.45 -12.81
C ASP A 111 -26.76 13.40 -11.88
N LYS A 112 -25.47 13.10 -12.11
CA LYS A 112 -24.70 12.20 -11.23
C LYS A 112 -24.46 12.80 -9.86
N LYS A 113 -24.37 14.12 -9.72
CA LYS A 113 -24.29 14.80 -8.40
C LYS A 113 -25.57 14.65 -7.60
N ASP A 114 -26.74 14.71 -8.23
CA ASP A 114 -28.02 14.49 -7.56
C ASP A 114 -28.16 13.03 -7.11
N ALA A 115 -27.71 12.09 -7.94
CA ALA A 115 -27.65 10.67 -7.57
C ALA A 115 -26.67 10.43 -6.40
N LEU A 116 -25.47 11.03 -6.45
CA LEU A 116 -24.49 11.00 -5.38
C LEU A 116 -25.07 11.54 -4.07
N HIS A 117 -25.78 12.67 -4.11
CA HIS A 117 -26.40 13.23 -2.92
C HIS A 117 -27.40 12.27 -2.27
N LYS A 118 -28.30 11.67 -3.07
CA LYS A 118 -29.25 10.64 -2.58
C LYS A 118 -28.55 9.43 -1.99
N LEU A 119 -27.45 8.98 -2.62
CA LEU A 119 -26.65 7.87 -2.12
C LEU A 119 -26.01 8.20 -0.76
N LEU A 120 -25.47 9.41 -0.62
CA LEU A 120 -24.86 9.86 0.64
C LEU A 120 -25.88 10.02 1.77
N LEU A 121 -27.15 10.33 1.48
CA LEU A 121 -28.21 10.39 2.50
C LEU A 121 -28.51 9.05 3.17
N GLN A 122 -28.12 7.93 2.56
CA GLN A 122 -28.22 6.59 3.16
C GLN A 122 -27.12 6.32 4.21
N GLY A 123 -26.16 7.24 4.38
CA GLY A 123 -24.99 7.02 5.20
C GLY A 123 -24.01 6.01 4.61
N LEU A 124 -22.81 5.96 5.16
CA LEU A 124 -21.74 5.06 4.73
C LEU A 124 -21.37 4.12 5.88
N ASP A 125 -21.44 2.82 5.65
CA ASP A 125 -20.90 1.80 6.55
C ASP A 125 -19.65 1.19 5.93
N ILE A 126 -18.51 1.45 6.55
CA ILE A 126 -17.18 1.06 6.09
C ILE A 126 -16.61 0.03 7.05
N THR A 127 -16.29 -1.16 6.57
CA THR A 127 -15.57 -2.18 7.34
C THR A 127 -14.19 -2.41 6.73
N ILE A 128 -13.15 -2.40 7.58
CA ILE A 128 -11.78 -2.69 7.16
C ILE A 128 -11.25 -3.97 7.79
N LEU A 129 -10.56 -4.78 6.98
CA LEU A 129 -10.01 -6.09 7.37
C LEU A 129 -8.64 -6.27 6.71
N GLY A 130 -7.64 -6.75 7.44
CA GLY A 130 -6.30 -7.06 6.93
C GLY A 130 -5.94 -8.52 7.18
N CYS A 131 -5.36 -9.19 6.17
CA CYS A 131 -4.76 -10.52 6.35
C CYS A 131 -3.81 -10.54 7.57
N ASN A 132 -3.70 -11.70 8.20
CA ASN A 132 -2.89 -11.86 9.42
C ASN A 132 -1.42 -11.45 9.20
N ASP A 133 -0.91 -11.62 7.97
CA ASP A 133 0.45 -11.25 7.54
C ASP A 133 0.83 -9.77 7.77
N PHE A 134 -0.14 -8.86 7.90
CA PHE A 134 0.13 -7.45 8.19
C PHE A 134 0.53 -7.18 9.64
N TYR A 135 0.31 -8.14 10.53
CA TYR A 135 0.46 -8.00 11.96
C TYR A 135 1.32 -9.11 12.55
N SER A 136 2.03 -8.82 13.64
CA SER A 136 2.77 -9.84 14.36
C SER A 136 1.83 -10.60 15.31
N TYR A 137 1.76 -11.92 15.10
CA TYR A 137 1.08 -12.87 15.98
C TYR A 137 2.05 -13.68 16.83
N ARG A 138 3.32 -13.29 16.86
CA ARG A 138 4.39 -14.02 17.54
C ARG A 138 4.02 -14.42 18.97
N ASN A 139 3.59 -13.46 19.78
CA ASN A 139 3.21 -13.71 21.18
C ASN A 139 2.05 -14.71 21.30
N GLN A 140 1.07 -14.67 20.39
CA GLN A 140 -0.06 -15.61 20.40
C GLN A 140 0.37 -17.03 19.99
N ILE A 141 1.29 -17.13 19.02
CA ILE A 141 1.82 -18.40 18.53
C ILE A 141 2.71 -19.04 19.61
N GLU A 142 3.63 -18.26 20.19
CA GLU A 142 4.50 -18.70 21.29
C GLU A 142 3.69 -19.10 22.53
N ALA A 143 2.66 -18.34 22.91
CA ALA A 143 1.78 -18.69 24.04
C ALA A 143 1.01 -20.00 23.83
N ARG A 144 0.81 -20.44 22.58
CA ARG A 144 0.21 -21.74 22.23
C ARG A 144 1.24 -22.86 22.11
N GLY A 145 2.52 -22.58 22.35
CA GLY A 145 3.61 -23.55 22.17
C GLY A 145 3.83 -23.98 20.71
N LEU A 146 3.37 -23.17 19.75
CA LEU A 146 3.49 -23.45 18.32
C LEU A 146 4.82 -22.90 17.77
N PRO A 147 5.43 -23.55 16.77
CA PRO A 147 6.67 -23.06 16.16
C PRO A 147 6.41 -21.80 15.32
N LEU A 148 7.38 -20.89 15.25
CA LEU A 148 7.29 -19.66 14.45
C LEU A 148 7.49 -19.93 12.95
N THR A 149 6.49 -20.55 12.33
CA THR A 149 6.50 -20.89 10.90
C THR A 149 5.28 -20.29 10.18
N PRO A 150 5.33 -20.17 8.84
CA PRO A 150 4.18 -19.75 8.05
C PRO A 150 2.93 -20.62 8.28
N GLU A 151 3.10 -21.92 8.52
CA GLU A 151 2.01 -22.86 8.77
C GLU A 151 1.29 -22.55 10.09
N SER A 152 2.03 -22.17 11.14
CA SER A 152 1.43 -21.77 12.41
C SER A 152 0.61 -20.48 12.28
N LEU A 153 1.06 -19.52 11.48
CA LEU A 153 0.29 -18.30 11.18
C LEU A 153 -0.97 -18.64 10.36
N ALA A 154 -0.84 -19.51 9.36
CA ALA A 154 -1.94 -19.96 8.52
C ALA A 154 -3.01 -20.78 9.28
N ALA A 155 -2.63 -21.41 10.41
CA ALA A 155 -3.56 -22.11 11.29
C ALA A 155 -4.46 -21.16 12.11
N LEU A 156 -4.13 -19.87 12.21
CA LEU A 156 -5.01 -18.89 12.84
C LEU A 156 -6.20 -18.58 11.92
N PRO A 157 -7.40 -18.33 12.48
CA PRO A 157 -8.54 -17.87 11.68
C PRO A 157 -8.18 -16.63 10.84
N PRO A 158 -8.67 -16.53 9.60
CA PRO A 158 -8.53 -15.30 8.82
C PRO A 158 -9.09 -14.10 9.59
N PHE A 159 -8.38 -12.97 9.55
CA PHE A 159 -8.77 -11.76 10.26
C PHE A 159 -8.87 -11.94 11.79
N THR A 160 -7.91 -12.66 12.37
CA THR A 160 -7.83 -12.83 13.83
C THR A 160 -7.67 -11.47 14.52
N SER A 161 -8.16 -11.35 15.76
CA SER A 161 -7.94 -10.17 16.60
C SER A 161 -6.46 -9.90 16.81
N ILE A 162 -6.08 -8.64 16.60
CA ILE A 162 -4.69 -8.20 16.64
C ILE A 162 -4.22 -8.13 18.09
N THR A 163 -3.03 -8.65 18.36
CA THR A 163 -2.32 -8.41 19.62
C THR A 163 -1.66 -7.04 19.60
N PHE A 164 -1.79 -6.33 20.72
CA PHE A 164 -1.00 -5.13 20.98
C PHE A 164 0.33 -5.53 21.61
N ASN A 165 1.38 -4.75 21.37
CA ASN A 165 2.60 -4.87 22.15
C ASN A 165 2.25 -4.61 23.63
N ALA A 166 2.70 -5.48 24.54
CA ALA A 166 2.56 -5.25 25.97
C ALA A 166 3.25 -3.93 26.35
N GLU A 167 2.67 -3.19 27.30
CA GLU A 167 3.29 -2.00 27.88
C GLU A 167 4.68 -2.38 28.42
N GLU A 168 5.73 -1.67 27.99
CA GLU A 168 6.98 -1.72 28.75
C GLU A 168 6.66 -1.20 30.17
N GLU A 169 7.03 -1.95 31.22
CA GLU A 169 6.80 -1.64 32.64
C GLU A 169 7.39 -0.29 33.12
N ASN A 170 7.97 0.51 32.22
CA ASN A 170 8.58 1.80 32.51
C ASN A 170 7.62 2.97 32.25
N GLY A 171 6.50 3.04 32.97
CA GLY A 171 5.82 4.27 33.44
C GLY A 171 5.60 5.47 32.48
N GLN A 172 5.83 5.35 31.18
CA GLN A 172 5.53 6.35 30.17
C GLN A 172 4.25 5.91 29.47
N ASN A 173 3.27 6.82 29.42
CA ASN A 173 1.98 6.70 28.72
C ASN A 173 2.16 6.45 27.20
N CYS A 174 2.73 5.31 26.83
CA CYS A 174 2.91 4.86 25.46
C CYS A 174 1.73 3.96 25.12
N LYS A 175 0.78 4.49 24.35
CA LYS A 175 -0.39 3.75 23.89
C LYS A 175 0.04 2.40 23.28
N PRO A 176 -0.67 1.29 23.56
CA PRO A 176 -0.35 -0.01 23.00
C PRO A 176 -0.25 0.07 21.47
N GLU A 177 0.97 -0.11 20.94
CA GLU A 177 1.22 -0.05 19.51
C GLU A 177 0.86 -1.39 18.86
N VAL A 178 0.10 -1.32 17.78
CA VAL A 178 -0.18 -2.49 16.93
C VAL A 178 1.14 -2.98 16.32
N ALA A 179 1.52 -4.22 16.60
CA ALA A 179 2.71 -4.83 16.04
C ALA A 179 2.54 -5.06 14.53
N LYS A 180 3.14 -4.20 13.70
CA LYS A 180 3.06 -4.26 12.24
C LYS A 180 4.30 -4.94 11.66
N THR A 181 4.11 -5.73 10.60
CA THR A 181 5.21 -6.45 9.92
C THR A 181 5.99 -5.62 8.89
N GLY A 182 5.57 -4.38 8.63
CA GLY A 182 6.22 -3.49 7.66
C GLY A 182 5.75 -3.64 6.20
N LEU A 183 4.75 -4.50 5.95
CA LEU A 183 4.13 -4.71 4.63
C LEU A 183 3.37 -3.50 4.06
N GLY A 184 3.36 -2.36 4.74
CA GLY A 184 2.66 -1.16 4.28
C GLY A 184 1.15 -1.22 4.55
N SER A 185 0.74 -1.68 5.74
CA SER A 185 -0.67 -1.80 6.13
C SER A 185 -1.48 -0.51 5.96
N SER A 186 -0.91 0.66 6.28
CA SER A 186 -1.60 1.94 6.07
C SER A 186 -1.84 2.27 4.60
N ALA A 187 -0.87 1.99 3.71
CA ALA A 187 -1.00 2.21 2.28
C ALA A 187 -2.03 1.26 1.66
N ALA A 188 -1.93 -0.04 1.96
CA ALA A 188 -2.88 -1.05 1.50
C ALA A 188 -4.32 -0.76 1.99
N MET A 189 -4.48 -0.45 3.28
CA MET A 189 -5.79 -0.06 3.83
C MET A 189 -6.35 1.19 3.14
N THR A 190 -5.54 2.25 2.98
CA THR A 190 -5.99 3.50 2.33
C THR A 190 -6.42 3.23 0.89
N ALA A 191 -5.62 2.49 0.12
CA ALA A 191 -5.93 2.13 -1.26
C ALA A 191 -7.22 1.30 -1.35
N ALA A 192 -7.41 0.30 -0.48
CA ALA A 192 -8.62 -0.52 -0.46
C ALA A 192 -9.88 0.32 -0.12
N VAL A 193 -9.80 1.20 0.89
CA VAL A 193 -10.92 2.08 1.28
C VAL A 193 -11.27 3.06 0.16
N VAL A 194 -10.27 3.72 -0.43
CA VAL A 194 -10.49 4.65 -1.55
C VAL A 194 -11.07 3.92 -2.75
N ALA A 195 -10.54 2.76 -3.12
CA ALA A 195 -11.06 1.94 -4.22
C ALA A 195 -12.53 1.54 -3.98
N ALA A 196 -12.87 1.05 -2.79
CA ALA A 196 -14.24 0.64 -2.45
C ALA A 196 -15.20 1.84 -2.45
N LEU A 197 -14.78 2.99 -1.91
CA LEU A 197 -15.58 4.21 -1.92
C LEU A 197 -15.82 4.70 -3.34
N LEU A 198 -14.77 4.86 -4.15
CA LEU A 198 -14.93 5.38 -5.51
C LEU A 198 -15.79 4.47 -6.39
N HIS A 199 -15.66 3.15 -6.24
CA HIS A 199 -16.52 2.20 -6.92
C HIS A 199 -17.97 2.29 -6.41
N TYR A 200 -18.18 2.34 -5.08
CA TYR A 200 -19.51 2.50 -4.48
C TYR A 200 -20.21 3.79 -4.90
N LEU A 201 -19.47 4.89 -5.01
CA LEU A 201 -19.97 6.19 -5.46
C LEU A 201 -20.19 6.25 -6.98
N GLY A 202 -19.75 5.23 -7.75
CA GLY A 202 -19.87 5.18 -9.21
C GLY A 202 -18.84 6.05 -9.96
N VAL A 203 -17.72 6.39 -9.31
CA VAL A 203 -16.63 7.19 -9.91
C VAL A 203 -15.74 6.33 -10.81
N VAL A 204 -15.53 5.06 -10.43
CA VAL A 204 -14.70 4.09 -11.14
C VAL A 204 -15.43 2.76 -11.26
N ASP A 205 -15.12 1.95 -12.28
CA ASP A 205 -15.59 0.58 -12.42
C ASP A 205 -14.43 -0.42 -12.34
N LEU A 206 -14.22 -0.90 -11.12
CA LEU A 206 -13.19 -1.90 -10.77
C LEU A 206 -13.66 -3.35 -10.95
N SER A 207 -14.75 -3.58 -11.70
CA SER A 207 -15.25 -4.93 -11.95
C SER A 207 -14.27 -5.75 -12.79
N PRO A 208 -14.04 -7.05 -12.50
CA PRO A 208 -13.13 -7.89 -13.29
C PRO A 208 -13.50 -8.03 -14.78
N LEU A 209 -14.75 -7.69 -15.12
CA LEU A 209 -15.33 -7.79 -16.47
C LEU A 209 -15.12 -6.52 -17.31
N SER A 210 -14.60 -5.43 -16.74
CA SER A 210 -14.30 -4.21 -17.51
C SER A 210 -13.06 -4.46 -18.38
N LYS A 211 -13.31 -4.73 -19.66
CA LYS A 211 -12.28 -5.10 -20.66
C LYS A 211 -11.45 -3.91 -21.18
N ASN A 212 -11.75 -2.69 -20.72
CA ASN A 212 -11.00 -1.50 -21.11
C ASN A 212 -9.88 -1.29 -20.11
N GLU A 213 -8.68 -1.04 -20.64
CA GLU A 213 -7.42 -0.82 -19.93
C GLU A 213 -7.62 -0.19 -18.55
N GLY A 214 -7.56 -1.02 -17.49
CA GLY A 214 -7.81 -0.61 -16.11
C GLY A 214 -6.83 0.42 -15.55
N SER A 215 -6.03 1.10 -16.39
CA SER A 215 -5.09 2.13 -15.95
C SER A 215 -5.77 3.41 -15.51
N ALA A 216 -6.79 3.91 -16.22
CA ALA A 216 -7.38 5.22 -15.93
C ALA A 216 -8.12 5.26 -14.58
N ASP A 217 -8.96 4.26 -14.31
CA ASP A 217 -9.66 4.13 -13.04
C ASP A 217 -8.68 3.88 -11.88
N LEU A 218 -7.64 3.05 -12.11
CA LEU A 218 -6.58 2.86 -11.12
C LEU A 218 -5.76 4.13 -10.90
N ASP A 219 -5.58 4.99 -11.91
CA ASP A 219 -4.93 6.29 -11.77
C ASP A 219 -5.75 7.23 -10.88
N VAL A 220 -7.08 7.26 -11.04
CA VAL A 220 -7.97 7.99 -10.13
C VAL A 220 -7.85 7.46 -8.69
N VAL A 221 -7.90 6.13 -8.52
CA VAL A 221 -7.71 5.48 -7.20
C VAL A 221 -6.34 5.84 -6.61
N HIS A 222 -5.26 5.76 -7.38
CA HIS A 222 -3.91 6.08 -6.93
C HIS A 222 -3.81 7.53 -6.48
N ILE A 223 -4.24 8.49 -7.31
CA ILE A 223 -4.15 9.92 -7.02
C ILE A 223 -4.82 10.21 -5.68
N ILE A 224 -6.06 9.75 -5.50
CA ILE A 224 -6.86 10.03 -4.30
C ILE A 224 -6.29 9.30 -3.09
N ALA A 225 -5.90 8.03 -3.22
CA ALA A 225 -5.29 7.27 -2.13
C ALA A 225 -3.95 7.86 -1.71
N GLN A 226 -3.14 8.33 -2.65
CA GLN A 226 -1.83 8.92 -2.39
C GLN A 226 -1.97 10.27 -1.70
N THR A 227 -2.92 11.11 -2.14
CA THR A 227 -3.24 12.37 -1.49
C THR A 227 -3.71 12.13 -0.05
N ALA A 228 -4.73 11.28 0.15
CA ALA A 228 -5.27 10.98 1.47
C ALA A 228 -4.19 10.42 2.41
N HIS A 229 -3.33 9.52 1.91
CA HIS A 229 -2.25 8.93 2.68
C HIS A 229 -1.18 9.97 3.07
N CYS A 230 -0.77 10.85 2.15
CA CYS A 230 0.20 11.91 2.45
C CYS A 230 -0.32 12.91 3.49
N ILE A 231 -1.59 13.31 3.39
CA ILE A 231 -2.21 14.23 4.36
C ILE A 231 -2.33 13.55 5.73
N ALA A 232 -2.82 12.30 5.78
CA ALA A 232 -2.93 11.55 7.02
C ALA A 232 -1.56 11.30 7.69
N GLN A 233 -0.49 11.14 6.90
CA GLN A 233 0.86 10.95 7.40
C GLN A 233 1.54 12.28 7.80
N GLY A 234 1.00 13.43 7.38
CA GLY A 234 1.56 14.75 7.63
C GLY A 234 2.87 15.03 6.88
N LYS A 235 3.21 14.24 5.85
CA LYS A 235 4.42 14.42 5.04
C LYS A 235 4.27 13.79 3.65
N ILE A 236 5.02 14.33 2.70
CA ILE A 236 5.13 13.77 1.35
C ILE A 236 6.24 12.72 1.34
N GLY A 237 5.86 11.45 1.35
CA GLY A 237 6.75 10.31 1.18
C GLY A 237 7.19 10.12 -0.27
N SER A 238 7.76 8.96 -0.58
CA SER A 238 8.06 8.54 -1.95
C SER A 238 6.80 8.11 -2.72
N GLY A 239 5.79 7.56 -2.03
CA GLY A 239 4.53 7.10 -2.64
C GLY A 239 4.56 5.71 -3.28
N PHE A 240 5.71 5.01 -3.19
CA PHE A 240 5.84 3.67 -3.78
C PHE A 240 4.91 2.64 -3.12
N ASP A 241 4.57 2.85 -1.86
CA ASP A 241 3.76 1.94 -1.06
C ASP A 241 2.29 2.01 -1.48
N VAL A 242 1.73 3.21 -1.62
CA VAL A 242 0.39 3.41 -2.18
C VAL A 242 0.35 3.02 -3.65
N SER A 243 1.36 3.40 -4.45
CA SER A 243 1.47 2.98 -5.85
C SER A 243 1.42 1.45 -5.98
N SER A 244 2.16 0.71 -5.14
CA SER A 244 2.16 -0.76 -5.22
C SER A 244 0.87 -1.39 -4.72
N ALA A 245 0.21 -0.77 -3.75
CA ALA A 245 -1.12 -1.18 -3.31
C ALA A 245 -2.20 -1.00 -4.41
N VAL A 246 -1.97 -0.13 -5.40
CA VAL A 246 -2.92 0.09 -6.50
C VAL A 246 -2.55 -0.69 -7.76
N TYR A 247 -1.29 -0.63 -8.20
CA TYR A 247 -0.86 -1.23 -9.48
C TYR A 247 -0.16 -2.58 -9.34
N GLY A 248 0.10 -3.05 -8.11
CA GLY A 248 0.86 -4.28 -7.87
C GLY A 248 2.38 -4.09 -7.99
N SER A 249 3.06 -5.13 -8.46
CA SER A 249 4.53 -5.16 -8.58
C SER A 249 5.04 -4.33 -9.75
N HIS A 250 5.99 -3.43 -9.51
CA HIS A 250 6.54 -2.54 -10.51
C HIS A 250 7.88 -1.93 -10.10
N ARG A 251 8.61 -1.41 -11.09
CA ARG A 251 9.67 -0.42 -10.91
C ARG A 251 9.03 0.96 -10.79
N TYR A 252 9.40 1.72 -9.77
CA TYR A 252 8.79 2.99 -9.42
C TYR A 252 9.80 4.12 -9.31
N VAL A 253 9.49 5.29 -9.89
CA VAL A 253 10.13 6.58 -9.59
C VAL A 253 9.08 7.52 -8.99
N ARG A 254 9.40 8.15 -7.86
CA ARG A 254 8.49 9.03 -7.15
C ARG A 254 8.01 10.23 -7.98
N PHE A 255 6.79 10.68 -7.72
CA PHE A 255 6.30 11.96 -8.22
C PHE A 255 7.03 13.14 -7.56
N SER A 256 7.03 14.26 -8.26
CA SER A 256 7.47 15.56 -7.78
C SER A 256 6.51 16.08 -6.70
N PRO A 257 7.00 16.45 -5.50
CA PRO A 257 6.15 16.87 -4.38
C PRO A 257 5.13 17.98 -4.71
N ASP A 258 5.47 18.85 -5.66
CA ASP A 258 4.69 20.03 -6.03
C ASP A 258 3.27 19.70 -6.52
N VAL A 259 3.03 18.48 -7.05
CA VAL A 259 1.69 18.05 -7.46
C VAL A 259 0.70 18.00 -6.28
N LEU A 260 1.20 17.89 -5.05
CA LEU A 260 0.41 17.89 -3.82
C LEU A 260 0.44 19.23 -3.07
N SER A 261 1.05 20.28 -3.65
CA SER A 261 1.06 21.62 -3.05
C SER A 261 -0.36 22.13 -2.78
N SER A 262 -1.27 21.98 -3.76
CA SER A 262 -2.68 22.36 -3.62
C SER A 262 -3.43 21.59 -2.53
N ALA A 263 -2.96 20.40 -2.15
CA ALA A 263 -3.56 19.66 -1.03
C ALA A 263 -3.36 20.37 0.31
N GLN A 264 -2.31 21.18 0.42
CA GLN A 264 -2.04 22.02 1.61
C GLN A 264 -2.97 23.24 1.65
N ASP A 265 -3.52 23.68 0.51
CA ASP A 265 -4.46 24.81 0.46
C ASP A 265 -5.82 24.49 1.09
N ALA A 266 -6.18 23.20 1.19
CA ALA A 266 -7.34 22.77 1.98
C ALA A 266 -7.21 23.18 3.46
N LEU A 267 -5.98 23.16 4.00
CA LEU A 267 -5.70 23.62 5.36
C LEU A 267 -5.79 25.14 5.48
N ASN A 268 -5.66 25.86 4.36
CA ASN A 268 -5.73 27.32 4.26
C ASN A 268 -7.16 27.84 3.94
N GLY A 269 -8.16 26.96 3.93
CA GLY A 269 -9.58 27.31 3.81
C GLY A 269 -10.18 27.17 2.41
N THR A 270 -9.41 26.70 1.41
CA THR A 270 -9.95 26.41 0.07
C THR A 270 -10.92 25.22 0.14
N PRO A 271 -12.10 25.29 -0.52
CA PRO A 271 -13.03 24.18 -0.56
C PRO A 271 -12.39 22.89 -1.09
N LEU A 272 -12.64 21.77 -0.41
CA LEU A 272 -12.00 20.48 -0.73
C LEU A 272 -12.28 20.03 -2.17
N GLN A 273 -13.45 20.38 -2.72
CA GLN A 273 -13.81 20.09 -4.10
C GLN A 273 -12.90 20.79 -5.11
N GLU A 274 -12.52 22.04 -4.85
CA GLU A 274 -11.60 22.80 -5.71
C GLU A 274 -10.18 22.24 -5.62
N VAL A 275 -9.73 21.95 -4.39
CA VAL A 275 -8.45 21.29 -4.14
C VAL A 275 -8.38 19.95 -4.88
N MET A 276 -9.43 19.14 -4.81
CA MET A 276 -9.46 17.85 -5.46
C MET A 276 -9.51 17.97 -6.99
N ALA A 277 -10.24 18.94 -7.54
CA ALA A 277 -10.22 19.22 -8.97
C ALA A 277 -8.83 19.65 -9.47
N ALA A 278 -8.08 20.43 -8.68
CA ALA A 278 -6.70 20.81 -9.01
C ALA A 278 -5.75 19.60 -8.98
N ILE A 279 -5.83 18.77 -7.94
CA ILE A 279 -4.98 17.57 -7.79
C ILE A 279 -5.24 16.55 -8.89
N LEU A 280 -6.50 16.34 -9.28
CA LEU A 280 -6.88 15.43 -10.39
C LEU A 280 -6.34 15.91 -11.74
N LYS A 281 -6.23 17.23 -11.95
CA LYS A 281 -5.64 17.83 -13.15
C LYS A 281 -4.12 18.01 -13.05
N GLY A 282 -3.54 17.77 -11.87
CA GLY A 282 -2.13 17.95 -11.60
C GLY A 282 -1.25 17.02 -12.44
N LYS A 283 -0.03 17.47 -12.75
CA LYS A 283 0.94 16.66 -13.49
C LYS A 283 1.62 15.66 -12.55
N TRP A 284 1.06 14.47 -12.46
CA TRP A 284 1.65 13.35 -11.74
C TRP A 284 2.76 12.71 -12.60
N ASP A 285 4.01 13.13 -12.36
CA ASP A 285 5.20 12.73 -13.13
C ASP A 285 5.94 11.50 -12.55
N HIS A 286 5.25 10.68 -11.75
CA HIS A 286 5.81 9.39 -11.32
C HIS A 286 6.00 8.49 -12.55
N GLU A 287 6.98 7.60 -12.48
CA GLU A 287 7.22 6.62 -13.53
C GLU A 287 6.97 5.22 -12.99
N ARG A 288 6.27 4.41 -13.78
CA ARG A 288 6.00 3.00 -13.48
C ARG A 288 6.35 2.13 -14.66
N THR A 289 7.06 1.06 -14.40
CA THR A 289 7.28 -0.01 -15.39
C THR A 289 6.94 -1.34 -14.75
N LYS A 290 6.17 -2.19 -15.44
CA LYS A 290 5.79 -3.51 -14.92
C LYS A 290 7.04 -4.31 -14.54
N PHE A 291 7.01 -4.96 -13.39
CA PHE A 291 8.10 -5.80 -12.92
C PHE A 291 7.53 -7.06 -12.26
N SER A 292 8.15 -8.19 -12.57
CA SER A 292 7.88 -9.46 -11.91
C SER A 292 9.20 -10.18 -11.64
N LEU A 293 9.23 -11.01 -10.59
CA LEU A 293 10.37 -11.88 -10.37
C LEU A 293 10.46 -12.89 -11.53
N PRO A 294 11.68 -13.32 -11.91
CA PRO A 294 11.85 -14.37 -12.88
C PRO A 294 11.09 -15.65 -12.47
N PRO A 295 10.60 -16.46 -13.42
CA PRO A 295 9.87 -17.67 -13.12
C PRO A 295 10.62 -18.61 -12.16
N SER A 296 9.92 -19.28 -11.26
CA SER A 296 10.50 -20.17 -10.23
C SER A 296 11.36 -19.47 -9.16
N MET A 297 11.29 -18.14 -9.05
CA MET A 297 11.82 -17.39 -7.91
C MET A 297 10.68 -16.98 -6.97
N ASN A 298 10.91 -17.13 -5.66
CA ASN A 298 9.95 -16.75 -4.63
C ASN A 298 10.61 -15.78 -3.64
N LEU A 299 9.84 -14.78 -3.20
CA LEU A 299 10.24 -13.89 -2.12
C LEU A 299 9.78 -14.48 -0.79
N LEU A 300 10.74 -14.76 0.10
CA LEU A 300 10.46 -15.16 1.48
C LEU A 300 10.63 -13.94 2.38
N LEU A 301 9.66 -13.70 3.26
CA LEU A 301 9.65 -12.59 4.20
C LEU A 301 9.80 -13.13 5.61
N GLY A 302 10.84 -12.66 6.30
CA GLY A 302 11.06 -12.93 7.72
C GLY A 302 10.68 -11.70 8.53
N GLU A 303 9.78 -11.85 9.50
CA GLU A 303 9.56 -10.85 10.53
C GLU A 303 10.72 -10.92 11.54
N PRO A 304 11.42 -9.80 11.83
CA PRO A 304 12.54 -9.80 12.78
C PRO A 304 12.11 -9.99 14.25
N GLY A 305 10.81 -9.94 14.57
CA GLY A 305 10.27 -10.07 15.93
C GLY A 305 9.97 -8.71 16.59
N THR A 306 10.16 -8.62 17.92
CA THR A 306 9.82 -7.44 18.72
C THR A 306 10.64 -6.20 18.32
N GLY A 307 9.95 -5.07 18.16
CA GLY A 307 10.56 -3.77 17.87
C GLY A 307 10.42 -3.38 16.39
N GLY A 308 9.37 -2.61 16.09
CA GLY A 308 9.29 -1.90 14.82
C GLY A 308 10.32 -0.77 14.78
N SER A 309 10.89 -0.47 13.61
CA SER A 309 11.74 0.70 13.46
C SER A 309 10.89 1.94 13.19
N SER A 310 11.14 3.03 13.93
CA SER A 310 10.53 4.33 13.62
C SER A 310 11.12 4.86 12.31
N THR A 311 10.41 4.62 11.21
CA THR A 311 10.80 5.07 9.86
C THR A 311 11.14 6.57 9.81
N PRO A 312 10.38 7.48 10.45
CA PRO A 312 10.76 8.90 10.51
C PRO A 312 12.13 9.15 11.15
N SER A 313 12.45 8.44 12.24
CA SER A 313 13.72 8.58 12.95
C SER A 313 14.90 8.14 12.07
N MET A 314 14.78 6.98 11.41
CA MET A 314 15.82 6.45 10.51
C MET A 314 16.05 7.35 9.30
N VAL A 315 14.98 7.81 8.64
CA VAL A 315 15.09 8.77 7.52
C VAL A 315 15.74 10.07 7.98
N GLY A 316 15.39 10.56 9.17
CA GLY A 316 16.01 11.74 9.77
C GLY A 316 17.52 11.56 10.02
N ALA A 317 17.93 10.40 10.54
CA ALA A 317 19.34 10.08 10.76
C ALA A 317 20.13 10.03 9.45
N VAL A 318 19.58 9.38 8.42
CA VAL A 318 20.18 9.32 7.08
C VAL A 318 20.33 10.71 6.48
N LYS A 319 19.30 11.57 6.57
CA LYS A 319 19.38 12.96 6.09
C LYS A 319 20.41 13.80 6.84
N ARG A 320 20.54 13.62 8.16
CA ARG A 320 21.58 14.30 8.95
C ARG A 320 22.97 13.86 8.51
N TRP A 321 23.17 12.56 8.30
CA TRP A 321 24.43 12.03 7.79
C TRP A 321 24.78 12.59 6.41
N GLN A 322 23.84 12.61 5.46
CA GLN A 322 24.05 13.19 4.13
C GLN A 322 24.53 14.65 4.19
N LYS A 323 23.98 15.45 5.12
CA LYS A 323 24.41 16.85 5.32
C LYS A 323 25.79 16.96 5.97
N SER A 324 26.14 16.04 6.86
CA SER A 324 27.43 16.08 7.57
C SER A 324 28.63 15.69 6.71
N ASP A 325 28.43 14.82 5.70
CA ASP A 325 29.50 14.38 4.78
C ASP A 325 28.95 14.20 3.36
N PRO A 326 28.76 15.32 2.62
CA PRO A 326 28.11 15.29 1.30
C PRO A 326 28.87 14.46 0.27
N ALA A 327 30.22 14.49 0.29
CA ALA A 327 31.04 13.77 -0.68
C ALA A 327 30.93 12.25 -0.49
N LYS A 328 31.05 11.76 0.74
CA LYS A 328 30.89 10.33 1.04
C LYS A 328 29.45 9.87 0.84
N ALA A 329 28.48 10.72 1.18
CA ALA A 329 27.07 10.44 0.93
C ALA A 329 26.80 10.27 -0.57
N GLN A 330 27.28 11.20 -1.41
CA GLN A 330 27.12 11.12 -2.86
C GLN A 330 27.75 9.85 -3.45
N GLU A 331 28.97 9.50 -3.04
CA GLU A 331 29.64 8.28 -3.49
C GLU A 331 28.90 7.01 -3.06
N THR A 332 28.37 6.99 -1.83
CA THR A 332 27.56 5.88 -1.32
C THR A 332 26.24 5.77 -2.09
N TRP A 333 25.56 6.89 -2.36
CA TRP A 333 24.35 6.95 -3.16
C TRP A 333 24.57 6.41 -4.57
N ARG A 334 25.66 6.83 -5.21
CA ARG A 334 26.03 6.36 -6.56
C ARG A 334 26.23 4.83 -6.57
N LYS A 335 27.02 4.30 -5.62
CA LYS A 335 27.25 2.85 -5.50
C LYS A 335 25.96 2.06 -5.26
N LEU A 336 25.07 2.55 -4.39
CA LEU A 336 23.77 1.93 -4.13
C LEU A 336 22.87 1.97 -5.37
N SER A 337 22.84 3.09 -6.08
CA SER A 337 22.06 3.24 -7.32
C SER A 337 22.54 2.29 -8.41
N GLU A 338 23.86 2.17 -8.60
CA GLU A 338 24.47 1.22 -9.53
C GLU A 338 24.19 -0.24 -9.14
N ALA A 339 24.28 -0.58 -7.86
CA ALA A 339 23.97 -1.93 -7.37
C ALA A 339 22.48 -2.29 -7.58
N ASN A 340 21.57 -1.35 -7.27
CA ASN A 340 20.13 -1.51 -7.51
C ASN A 340 19.84 -1.74 -9.00
N SER A 341 20.45 -0.94 -9.87
CA SER A 341 20.28 -1.03 -11.33
C SER A 341 20.82 -2.34 -11.88
N LYS A 342 21.99 -2.80 -11.39
CA LYS A 342 22.56 -4.09 -11.78
C LYS A 342 21.64 -5.25 -11.40
N LEU A 343 21.07 -5.23 -10.19
CA LEU A 343 20.13 -6.28 -9.76
C LEU A 343 18.89 -6.33 -10.66
N GLU A 344 18.31 -5.17 -10.96
CA GLU A 344 17.15 -5.05 -11.87
C GLU A 344 17.48 -5.63 -13.26
N ILE A 345 18.63 -5.26 -13.83
CA ILE A 345 19.09 -5.77 -15.14
C ILE A 345 19.24 -7.29 -15.10
N GLN A 346 19.85 -7.86 -14.06
CA GLN A 346 20.01 -9.32 -13.96
C GLN A 346 18.67 -10.05 -13.87
N PHE A 347 17.69 -9.53 -13.13
CA PHE A 347 16.35 -10.12 -13.11
C PHE A 347 15.67 -10.05 -14.49
N ASN A 348 15.77 -8.93 -15.19
CA ASN A 348 15.20 -8.82 -16.55
C ASN A 348 15.86 -9.80 -17.54
N ILE A 349 17.18 -10.00 -17.44
CA ILE A 349 17.89 -11.01 -18.24
C ILE A 349 17.37 -12.42 -17.92
N LEU A 350 17.19 -12.75 -16.64
CA LEU A 350 16.68 -14.07 -16.23
C LEU A 350 15.25 -14.32 -16.73
N SER A 351 14.37 -13.31 -16.66
CA SER A 351 13.01 -13.41 -17.22
C SER A 351 13.05 -13.64 -18.73
N LYS A 352 13.88 -12.88 -19.46
CA LYS A 352 14.06 -13.06 -20.91
C LYS A 352 14.60 -14.45 -21.27
N LEU A 353 15.59 -14.95 -20.52
CA LEU A 353 16.12 -16.31 -20.72
C LEU A 353 15.05 -17.39 -20.47
N ALA A 354 14.17 -17.18 -19.49
CA ALA A 354 13.07 -18.11 -19.22
C ALA A 354 12.03 -18.12 -20.36
N GLU A 355 11.75 -16.96 -20.97
CA GLU A 355 10.87 -16.83 -22.13
C GLU A 355 11.48 -17.44 -23.40
N GLU A 356 12.76 -17.18 -23.67
CA GLU A 356 13.44 -17.65 -24.89
C GLU A 356 13.81 -19.13 -24.85
N ASN A 357 14.22 -19.66 -23.67
CA ASN A 357 14.66 -21.04 -23.53
C ASN A 357 14.31 -21.64 -22.16
N TRP A 358 13.02 -21.92 -21.97
CA TRP A 358 12.48 -22.50 -20.74
C TRP A 358 13.22 -23.75 -20.24
N ASN A 359 13.55 -24.68 -21.15
CA ASN A 359 14.18 -25.95 -20.78
C ASN A 359 15.60 -25.75 -20.25
N ALA A 360 16.39 -24.88 -20.89
CA ALA A 360 17.73 -24.55 -20.41
C ALA A 360 17.68 -23.79 -19.08
N TYR A 361 16.78 -22.81 -18.98
CA TYR A 361 16.54 -22.03 -17.77
C TYR A 361 16.21 -22.93 -16.57
N LYS A 362 15.20 -23.79 -16.71
CA LYS A 362 14.78 -24.72 -15.66
C LYS A 362 15.88 -25.70 -15.28
N CYS A 363 16.60 -26.24 -16.26
CA CYS A 363 17.71 -27.15 -16.00
C CYS A 363 18.82 -26.49 -15.17
N VAL A 364 19.14 -25.23 -15.45
CA VAL A 364 20.11 -24.45 -14.66
C VAL A 364 19.61 -24.23 -13.24
N LEU A 365 18.36 -23.84 -13.05
CA LEU A 365 17.77 -23.68 -11.72
C LEU A 365 17.79 -24.99 -10.92
N ASP A 366 17.47 -26.12 -11.53
CA ASP A 366 17.50 -27.44 -10.88
C ASP A 366 18.92 -27.81 -10.41
N ILE A 367 19.95 -27.43 -11.17
CA ILE A 367 21.35 -27.61 -10.77
C ILE A 367 21.67 -26.71 -9.58
N CYS A 368 21.31 -25.42 -9.66
CA CYS A 368 21.56 -24.45 -8.60
C CYS A 368 20.87 -24.83 -7.29
N SER A 369 19.63 -25.34 -7.36
CA SER A 369 18.83 -25.73 -6.18
C SER A 369 19.48 -26.82 -5.32
N LYS A 370 20.35 -27.64 -5.91
CA LYS A 370 21.05 -28.74 -5.24
C LYS A 370 22.39 -28.32 -4.63
N GLN A 371 22.81 -27.08 -4.83
CA GLN A 371 24.10 -26.57 -4.39
C GLN A 371 23.92 -25.59 -3.23
N LYS A 372 24.84 -25.62 -2.26
CA LYS A 372 24.95 -24.53 -1.27
C LYS A 372 25.39 -23.25 -2.00
N SER A 373 24.94 -22.09 -1.53
CA SER A 373 25.21 -20.76 -2.14
C SER A 373 26.69 -20.54 -2.48
N GLU A 374 27.60 -20.99 -1.61
CA GLU A 374 29.06 -20.92 -1.77
C GLU A 374 29.61 -21.76 -2.94
N LYS A 375 28.89 -22.78 -3.41
CA LYS A 375 29.35 -23.76 -4.42
C LYS A 375 28.61 -23.67 -5.75
N VAL A 376 27.64 -22.78 -5.89
CA VAL A 376 26.78 -22.65 -7.09
C VAL A 376 27.62 -22.43 -8.36
N PHE A 377 28.62 -21.54 -8.30
CA PHE A 377 29.50 -21.26 -9.45
C PHE A 377 30.35 -22.47 -9.87
N VAL A 378 30.88 -23.24 -8.92
CA VAL A 378 31.69 -24.43 -9.21
C VAL A 378 30.82 -25.54 -9.82
N GLY A 379 29.60 -25.72 -9.30
CA GLY A 379 28.63 -26.68 -9.83
C GLY A 379 28.20 -26.36 -11.26
N LEU A 380 27.93 -25.08 -11.56
CA LEU A 380 27.56 -24.62 -12.91
C LEU A 380 28.67 -24.87 -13.94
N VAL A 381 29.91 -24.52 -13.62
CA VAL A 381 31.06 -24.74 -14.52
C VAL A 381 31.27 -26.23 -14.79
N SER A 382 31.13 -27.09 -13.79
CA SER A 382 31.23 -28.55 -13.96
C SER A 382 30.14 -29.10 -14.90
N VAL A 383 28.89 -28.65 -14.77
CA VAL A 383 27.79 -29.16 -15.61
C VAL A 383 27.85 -28.61 -17.04
N ILE A 384 28.20 -27.34 -17.22
CA ILE A 384 28.41 -26.76 -18.56
C ILE A 384 29.54 -27.49 -19.27
N SER A 385 30.61 -27.83 -18.55
CA SER A 385 31.74 -28.58 -19.10
C SER A 385 31.34 -30.02 -19.47
N LYS A 386 30.54 -30.70 -18.65
CA LYS A 386 30.01 -32.05 -18.95
C LYS A 386 29.02 -32.06 -20.12
N LYS A 387 28.12 -31.07 -20.23
CA LYS A 387 27.20 -30.95 -21.38
C LYS A 387 27.93 -30.58 -22.67
N ARG A 388 28.97 -29.74 -22.62
CA ARG A 388 29.85 -29.48 -23.78
C ARG A 388 30.62 -30.73 -24.23
N ALA A 389 31.02 -31.59 -23.28
CA ALA A 389 31.69 -32.85 -23.60
C ALA A 389 30.75 -33.88 -24.28
N LEU A 390 29.45 -33.84 -23.97
CA LEU A 390 28.42 -34.68 -24.59
C LEU A 390 27.91 -34.17 -25.96
N LEU A 391 28.30 -32.95 -26.35
CA LEU A 391 27.91 -32.29 -27.61
C LEU A 391 29.08 -32.11 -28.58
N LYS A 392 30.25 -32.68 -28.29
CA LYS A 392 31.33 -32.81 -29.28
C LYS A 392 31.15 -34.14 -30.03
N PRO A 393 31.20 -34.13 -31.37
CA PRO A 393 31.03 -35.32 -32.20
C PRO A 393 32.10 -36.38 -31.97
#